data_AF-A0A5J5PXA8-F1
#
_entry.id   AF-A0A5J5PXA8-F1
#
_cell.length_a   1.000
_cell.length_b   1.000
_cell.length_c   1.000
_cell.angle_alpha   90.00
_cell.angle_beta   90.00
_cell.angle_gamma   90.00
#
_symmetry.space_group_name_H-M   'P 1'
#
loop_
_entity.id
_entity.type
_entity.pdbx_description
1 polymer ?
#
loop_
_entity_poly.entity_id
_entity_poly.type
_entity_poly.pdbx_seq_one_letter_code
_entity_poly.pdbx_strand_id
1 'polypeptide(L)'
;MGNALRLLYEKSLEAVVITEGGSVEPRYTTTAPRVSALARDLLNFERTSLVPEDLTQHVVSSRKAQVKWYGKLLQAWKEAKPRPKTPEEVARLIVETLSRHQKADVEGLLEFYDLPHPTIFEEISTGVPIRLPEGVKFEMHTLPVDGNKVPDGDGLYVYVNTDDPRESSNIPRAVLMAAVQRSKARAMKNYARADELRKKIIESGYRVIDFQNEEILAREYRIRLR
;
A
#
# COMPACT_ATOMS: atom_id res chain seq x y z
N MET A 1 -37.77 39.25 -27.99
CA MET A 1 -37.10 39.07 -26.67
C MET A 1 -35.65 38.66 -26.94
N GLY A 2 -34.69 39.24 -26.20
CA GLY A 2 -33.25 39.38 -26.52
C GLY A 2 -32.49 38.10 -26.93
N ASN A 3 -31.55 38.19 -27.87
CA ASN A 3 -30.11 38.58 -27.74
C ASN A 3 -29.27 37.48 -27.07
N ALA A 4 -28.42 36.76 -27.83
CA ALA A 4 -27.00 37.05 -28.16
C ALA A 4 -26.05 36.34 -27.14
N LEU A 5 -24.96 35.62 -27.46
CA LEU A 5 -23.73 35.93 -28.22
C LEU A 5 -22.86 34.63 -28.28
N ARG A 6 -22.27 34.23 -29.43
CA ARG A 6 -20.83 34.35 -29.86
C ARG A 6 -19.86 33.39 -29.12
N LEU A 7 -18.82 32.72 -29.67
CA LEU A 7 -18.00 32.68 -30.90
C LEU A 7 -17.31 31.28 -30.92
N LEU A 8 -17.29 30.52 -32.02
CA LEU A 8 -16.23 30.39 -33.05
C LEU A 8 -14.80 30.11 -32.54
N TYR A 9 -14.20 28.99 -33.00
CA TYR A 9 -12.91 28.88 -33.72
C TYR A 9 -12.56 27.38 -33.89
N GLU A 10 -12.88 26.71 -35.01
CA GLU A 10 -12.13 26.59 -36.28
C GLU A 10 -10.65 26.14 -36.19
N LYS A 11 -10.36 25.02 -36.88
CA LYS A 11 -9.18 24.78 -37.74
C LYS A 11 -7.82 24.49 -37.08
N SER A 12 -7.38 23.23 -37.13
CA SER A 12 -6.51 22.74 -38.21
C SER A 12 -5.90 21.39 -37.81
N LEU A 13 -6.29 20.34 -38.54
CA LEU A 13 -5.51 19.13 -38.73
C LEU A 13 -5.03 19.21 -40.18
N GLU A 14 -3.72 19.26 -40.40
CA GLU A 14 -3.09 18.54 -41.50
C GLU A 14 -1.56 18.47 -41.33
N ALA A 15 -1.04 17.33 -41.80
CA ALA A 15 0.28 16.78 -41.52
C ALA A 15 1.38 17.27 -42.48
N VAL A 16 2.65 17.25 -42.06
CA VAL A 16 3.80 17.34 -42.97
C VAL A 16 4.99 16.48 -42.49
N VAL A 17 5.19 15.40 -43.26
CA VAL A 17 6.45 14.87 -43.86
C VAL A 17 7.55 14.24 -42.97
N ILE A 18 7.81 12.96 -43.28
CA ILE A 18 9.04 12.20 -43.01
C ILE A 18 10.06 12.54 -44.10
N THR A 19 11.26 13.05 -43.77
CA THR A 19 12.56 12.55 -44.29
C THR A 19 13.77 13.11 -43.51
N GLU A 20 14.67 12.18 -43.14
CA GLU A 20 16.11 12.24 -42.77
C GLU A 20 16.81 13.51 -42.25
N GLY A 21 17.57 13.33 -41.15
CA GLY A 21 18.65 14.25 -40.72
C GLY A 21 18.88 14.21 -39.21
N GLY A 22 20.06 13.80 -38.77
CA GLY A 22 20.32 13.41 -37.38
C GLY A 22 20.50 14.52 -36.33
N SER A 23 20.72 14.02 -35.10
CA SER A 23 21.31 14.68 -33.92
C SER A 23 20.43 15.53 -32.98
N VAL A 24 20.08 14.88 -31.85
CA VAL A 24 20.10 15.34 -30.44
C VAL A 24 19.06 16.38 -29.95
N GLU A 25 18.38 15.96 -28.86
CA GLU A 25 17.58 16.72 -27.85
C GLU A 25 16.09 17.05 -28.12
N PRO A 26 15.26 17.24 -27.07
CA PRO A 26 14.96 16.36 -25.93
C PRO A 26 13.48 15.90 -25.96
N ARG A 27 13.22 14.68 -25.48
CA ARG A 27 11.88 14.06 -25.50
C ARG A 27 10.87 14.85 -24.64
N TYR A 28 9.87 15.43 -25.28
CA TYR A 28 8.70 16.01 -24.64
C TYR A 28 7.90 14.94 -23.89
N THR A 29 7.59 15.24 -22.62
CA THR A 29 6.86 14.42 -21.67
C THR A 29 5.38 14.29 -22.02
N THR A 30 4.93 13.10 -22.42
CA THR A 30 3.51 12.72 -22.53
C THR A 30 2.93 12.39 -21.14
N THR A 31 2.82 13.38 -20.26
CA THR A 31 2.43 13.20 -18.84
C THR A 31 0.96 13.53 -18.54
N ALA A 32 0.30 14.36 -19.34
CA ALA A 32 -1.10 14.79 -19.13
C ALA A 32 -2.23 13.73 -19.30
N PRO A 33 -2.07 12.65 -20.11
CA PRO A 33 -3.16 11.68 -20.32
C PRO A 33 -3.53 10.80 -19.11
N ARG A 34 -2.60 10.63 -18.15
CA ARG A 34 -2.64 9.56 -17.14
C ARG A 34 -3.44 9.92 -15.88
N VAL A 35 -3.18 11.09 -15.30
CA VAL A 35 -3.99 11.68 -14.21
C VAL A 35 -5.46 11.84 -14.63
N SER A 36 -5.66 12.14 -15.92
CA SER A 36 -6.98 12.29 -16.52
C SER A 36 -7.74 10.96 -16.62
N ALA A 37 -7.06 9.80 -16.64
CA ALA A 37 -7.71 8.49 -16.65
C ALA A 37 -8.33 8.15 -15.28
N LEU A 38 -7.54 8.25 -14.20
CA LEU A 38 -8.05 8.05 -12.84
C LEU A 38 -9.17 9.03 -12.51
N ALA A 39 -9.03 10.31 -12.85
CA ALA A 39 -10.07 11.30 -12.60
C ALA A 39 -11.38 10.98 -13.34
N ARG A 40 -11.31 10.48 -14.58
CA ARG A 40 -12.48 10.02 -15.34
C ARG A 40 -13.13 8.81 -14.68
N ASP A 41 -12.32 7.86 -14.23
CA ASP A 41 -12.83 6.64 -13.58
C ASP A 41 -13.44 6.93 -12.21
N LEU A 42 -12.88 7.86 -11.44
CA LEU A 42 -13.47 8.34 -10.18
C LEU A 42 -14.81 9.04 -10.40
N LEU A 43 -14.93 9.87 -11.45
CA LEU A 43 -16.19 10.52 -11.83
C LEU A 43 -17.23 9.52 -12.36
N ASN A 44 -16.79 8.48 -13.05
CA ASN A 44 -17.67 7.39 -13.47
C ASN A 44 -18.13 6.57 -12.28
N PHE A 45 -17.24 6.25 -11.35
CA PHE A 45 -17.57 5.57 -10.10
C PHE A 45 -18.55 6.37 -9.23
N GLU A 46 -18.43 7.69 -9.18
CA GLU A 46 -19.43 8.54 -8.50
C GLU A 46 -20.84 8.36 -9.08
N ARG A 47 -20.94 8.15 -10.39
CA ARG A 47 -22.21 8.01 -11.10
C ARG A 47 -22.76 6.58 -11.09
N THR A 48 -21.89 5.57 -11.15
CA THR A 48 -22.29 4.17 -11.38
C THR A 48 -21.97 3.25 -10.19
N SER A 49 -21.11 3.68 -9.27
CA SER A 49 -20.51 2.85 -8.21
C SER A 49 -19.81 1.59 -8.73
N LEU A 50 -19.41 1.59 -10.00
CA LEU A 50 -18.69 0.49 -10.65
C LEU A 50 -17.21 0.82 -10.76
N VAL A 51 -16.37 -0.08 -10.26
CA VAL A 51 -14.92 -0.06 -10.48
C VAL A 51 -14.57 -0.63 -11.85
N PRO A 52 -13.48 -0.16 -12.49
CA PRO A 52 -13.02 -0.69 -13.79
C PRO A 52 -12.86 -2.22 -13.75
N GLU A 53 -13.28 -2.91 -14.81
CA GLU A 53 -13.24 -4.39 -14.83
C GLU A 53 -11.80 -4.91 -14.89
N ASP A 54 -10.94 -4.19 -15.60
CA ASP A 54 -9.52 -4.51 -15.77
C ASP A 54 -8.73 -4.34 -14.46
N LEU A 55 -9.20 -3.51 -13.53
CA LEU A 55 -8.57 -3.31 -12.22
C LEU A 55 -8.53 -4.61 -11.38
N THR A 56 -9.48 -5.52 -11.61
CA THR A 56 -9.50 -6.82 -10.92
C THR A 56 -8.35 -7.74 -11.35
N GLN A 57 -7.71 -7.48 -12.49
CA GLN A 57 -6.55 -8.25 -12.95
C GLN A 57 -5.25 -7.82 -12.25
N HIS A 58 -5.20 -6.57 -11.76
CA HIS A 58 -4.01 -6.00 -11.13
C HIS A 58 -4.06 -6.06 -9.59
N VAL A 59 -5.22 -6.30 -9.00
CA VAL A 59 -5.46 -6.16 -7.57
C VAL A 59 -5.92 -7.50 -6.96
N VAL A 60 -5.35 -7.88 -5.82
CA VAL A 60 -5.65 -9.15 -5.12
C VAL A 60 -6.97 -9.08 -4.35
N SER A 61 -7.42 -7.87 -4.01
CA SER A 61 -8.73 -7.58 -3.40
C SER A 61 -9.92 -7.98 -4.27
N SER A 62 -10.93 -8.59 -3.64
CA SER A 62 -12.24 -8.86 -4.26
C SER A 62 -12.94 -7.58 -4.77
N ARG A 63 -13.78 -7.69 -5.82
CA ARG A 63 -14.57 -6.56 -6.38
C ARG A 63 -15.35 -5.77 -5.33
N LYS A 64 -15.87 -6.45 -4.30
CA LYS A 64 -16.59 -5.82 -3.18
C LYS A 64 -15.66 -4.98 -2.28
N ALA A 65 -14.42 -5.45 -2.07
CA ALA A 65 -13.40 -4.68 -1.37
C ALA A 65 -12.94 -3.49 -2.21
N GLN A 66 -12.76 -3.69 -3.53
CA GLN A 66 -12.43 -2.64 -4.49
C GLN A 66 -13.41 -1.47 -4.41
N VAL A 67 -14.72 -1.71 -4.55
CA VAL A 67 -15.74 -0.65 -4.43
C VAL A 67 -15.63 0.12 -3.11
N LYS A 68 -15.35 -0.56 -1.98
CA LYS A 68 -15.23 0.10 -0.68
C LYS A 68 -14.04 1.05 -0.60
N TRP A 69 -12.86 0.62 -1.02
CA TRP A 69 -11.68 1.48 -0.95
C TRP A 69 -11.63 2.50 -2.08
N TYR A 70 -12.25 2.24 -3.24
CA TYR A 70 -12.48 3.24 -4.29
C TYR A 70 -13.38 4.37 -3.81
N GLY A 71 -14.41 4.06 -3.00
CA GLY A 71 -15.23 5.07 -2.34
C GLY A 71 -14.43 5.95 -1.37
N LYS A 72 -13.49 5.37 -0.61
CA LYS A 72 -12.57 6.13 0.25
C LYS A 72 -11.63 7.02 -0.56
N LEU A 73 -11.10 6.50 -1.67
CA LEU A 73 -10.24 7.24 -2.58
C LEU A 73 -10.98 8.44 -3.19
N LEU A 74 -12.23 8.26 -3.61
CA LEU A 74 -13.08 9.36 -4.09
C LEU A 74 -13.31 10.42 -3.02
N GLN A 75 -13.52 10.01 -1.76
CA GLN A 75 -13.68 10.94 -0.65
C GLN A 75 -12.40 11.76 -0.42
N ALA A 76 -11.25 11.09 -0.35
CA ALA A 76 -9.94 11.74 -0.21
C ALA A 76 -9.62 12.67 -1.40
N TRP A 77 -10.00 12.29 -2.61
CA TRP A 77 -9.87 13.11 -3.82
C TRP A 77 -10.68 14.41 -3.75
N LYS A 78 -11.86 14.38 -3.13
CA LYS A 78 -12.71 15.57 -2.93
C LYS A 78 -12.18 16.48 -1.82
N GLU A 79 -11.58 15.90 -0.79
CA GLU A 79 -11.04 16.62 0.36
C GLU A 79 -9.66 17.25 0.08
N ALA A 80 -8.89 16.69 -0.85
CA ALA A 80 -7.57 17.20 -1.23
C ALA A 80 -7.62 18.64 -1.78
N LYS A 81 -6.89 19.55 -1.10
CA LYS A 81 -6.65 20.94 -1.53
C LYS A 81 -5.15 21.22 -1.51
N PRO A 82 -4.49 21.49 -2.65
CA PRO A 82 -5.04 21.59 -4.00
C PRO A 82 -5.45 20.24 -4.59
N ARG A 83 -6.37 20.26 -5.58
CA ARG A 83 -6.73 19.05 -6.34
C ARG A 83 -5.46 18.50 -6.98
N PRO A 84 -5.14 17.21 -6.81
CA PRO A 84 -3.92 16.64 -7.36
C PRO A 84 -3.95 16.76 -8.88
N LYS A 85 -2.97 17.47 -9.45
CA LYS A 85 -2.85 17.70 -10.90
C LYS A 85 -1.70 16.92 -11.50
N THR A 86 -0.73 16.51 -10.68
CA THR A 86 0.45 15.76 -11.11
C THR A 86 0.30 14.28 -10.77
N PRO A 87 0.83 13.37 -11.59
CA PRO A 87 0.75 11.94 -11.32
C PRO A 87 1.44 11.56 -10.00
N GLU A 88 2.45 12.33 -9.58
CA GLU A 88 3.12 12.17 -8.29
C GLU A 88 2.19 12.53 -7.13
N GLU A 89 1.42 13.63 -7.21
CA GLU A 89 0.43 14.00 -6.19
C GLU A 89 -0.69 12.97 -6.07
N VAL A 90 -1.15 12.45 -7.21
CA VAL A 90 -2.15 11.39 -7.27
C VAL A 90 -1.65 10.11 -6.60
N ALA A 91 -0.42 9.70 -6.94
CA ALA A 91 0.19 8.52 -6.34
C ALA A 91 0.36 8.68 -4.83
N ARG A 92 0.78 9.87 -4.36
CA ARG A 92 0.84 10.21 -2.92
C ARG A 92 -0.52 10.05 -2.24
N LEU A 93 -1.57 10.62 -2.83
CA LEU A 93 -2.92 10.54 -2.30
C LEU A 93 -3.40 9.08 -2.21
N ILE A 94 -3.16 8.28 -3.25
CA ILE A 94 -3.49 6.85 -3.26
C ILE A 94 -2.79 6.12 -2.12
N VAL A 95 -1.47 6.29 -1.99
CA VAL A 95 -0.67 5.64 -0.94
C VAL A 95 -1.12 6.06 0.45
N GLU A 96 -1.40 7.33 0.68
CA GLU A 96 -1.86 7.83 1.97
C GLU A 96 -3.24 7.23 2.33
N THR A 97 -4.18 7.29 1.38
CA THR A 97 -5.56 6.82 1.59
C THR A 97 -5.63 5.30 1.76
N LEU A 98 -4.78 4.57 1.03
CA LEU A 98 -4.74 3.11 1.02
C LEU A 98 -3.61 2.52 1.87
N SER A 99 -2.87 3.33 2.64
CA SER A 99 -1.80 2.91 3.56
C SER A 99 -2.21 1.82 4.56
N ARG A 100 -3.51 1.75 4.88
CA ARG A 100 -4.12 0.75 5.77
C ARG A 100 -4.61 -0.52 5.05
N HIS A 101 -4.47 -0.62 3.73
CA HIS A 101 -4.88 -1.77 2.90
C HIS A 101 -3.65 -2.61 2.49
N GLN A 102 -3.86 -3.72 1.78
CA GLN A 102 -2.78 -4.61 1.34
C GLN A 102 -1.86 -3.89 0.35
N LYS A 103 -0.54 -4.04 0.50
CA LYS A 103 0.46 -3.40 -0.37
C LYS A 103 0.28 -3.78 -1.85
N ALA A 104 0.03 -5.06 -2.11
CA ALA A 104 -0.21 -5.57 -3.47
C ALA A 104 -1.39 -4.88 -4.17
N ASP A 105 -2.44 -4.51 -3.42
CA ASP A 105 -3.60 -3.82 -4.00
C ASP A 105 -3.27 -2.38 -4.39
N VAL A 106 -2.35 -1.74 -3.66
CA VAL A 106 -1.92 -0.37 -3.92
C VAL A 106 -0.89 -0.34 -5.05
N GLU A 107 0.02 -1.30 -5.08
CA GLU A 107 0.99 -1.48 -6.17
C GLU A 107 0.27 -1.77 -7.49
N GLY A 108 -0.68 -2.70 -7.49
CA GLY A 108 -1.51 -3.00 -8.66
C GLY A 108 -2.34 -1.83 -9.16
N LEU A 109 -2.82 -0.96 -8.26
CA LEU A 109 -3.53 0.26 -8.63
C LEU A 109 -2.59 1.31 -9.26
N LEU A 110 -1.37 1.44 -8.74
CA LEU A 110 -0.36 2.33 -9.30
C LEU A 110 0.08 1.87 -10.69
N GLU A 111 0.28 0.55 -10.85
CA GLU A 111 0.59 -0.07 -12.14
C GLU A 111 -0.55 0.10 -13.15
N PHE A 112 -1.80 -0.16 -12.74
CA PHE A 112 -2.98 -0.02 -13.61
C PHE A 112 -3.15 1.39 -14.19
N TYR A 113 -2.75 2.42 -13.44
CA TYR A 113 -2.83 3.81 -13.89
C TYR A 113 -1.49 4.36 -14.44
N ASP A 114 -0.48 3.51 -14.61
CA ASP A 114 0.90 3.87 -15.00
C ASP A 114 1.43 5.07 -14.18
N LEU A 115 1.07 5.10 -12.89
CA LEU A 115 1.48 6.14 -11.98
C LEU A 115 2.91 5.88 -11.52
N PRO A 116 3.73 6.93 -11.38
CA PRO A 116 5.05 6.77 -10.80
C PRO A 116 4.84 6.18 -9.40
N HIS A 117 5.51 5.06 -9.14
CA HIS A 117 5.63 4.53 -7.80
C HIS A 117 6.26 5.64 -6.98
N PRO A 118 5.51 6.30 -6.08
CA PRO A 118 6.11 7.33 -5.28
C PRO A 118 7.14 6.58 -4.45
N THR A 119 8.37 7.09 -4.43
CA THR A 119 9.49 6.59 -3.61
C THR A 119 9.12 6.44 -2.12
N ILE A 120 7.91 6.88 -1.73
CA ILE A 120 7.25 6.61 -0.46
C ILE A 120 7.01 5.12 -0.20
N PHE A 121 6.86 4.26 -1.22
CA PHE A 121 6.87 2.79 -0.97
C PHE A 121 8.21 2.32 -0.42
N GLU A 122 9.29 2.94 -0.88
CA GLU A 122 10.59 2.84 -0.26
C GLU A 122 10.60 3.60 1.07
N GLU A 123 10.09 4.81 1.25
CA GLU A 123 10.11 5.44 2.61
C GLU A 123 9.33 4.66 3.70
N ILE A 124 8.39 3.79 3.34
CA ILE A 124 7.69 2.88 4.27
C ILE A 124 8.38 1.51 4.38
N SER A 125 9.26 1.13 3.44
CA SER A 125 9.95 -0.19 3.40
C SER A 125 11.46 -0.14 3.62
N THR A 126 12.10 0.89 3.11
CA THR A 126 13.43 1.41 3.46
C THR A 126 13.20 2.78 4.07
N GLY A 127 13.06 2.82 5.39
CA GLY A 127 12.95 4.08 6.13
C GLY A 127 13.83 5.12 5.47
N VAL A 128 13.27 6.31 5.21
CA VAL A 128 14.07 7.53 5.03
C VAL A 128 15.29 7.34 5.93
N PRO A 129 16.53 7.54 5.47
CA PRO A 129 17.63 7.65 6.40
C PRO A 129 17.35 8.93 7.19
N ILE A 130 16.46 8.81 8.18
CA ILE A 130 16.34 9.68 9.32
C ILE A 130 17.77 9.62 9.79
N ARG A 131 18.51 10.71 9.53
CA ARG A 131 19.81 10.89 10.15
C ARG A 131 19.55 10.61 11.61
N LEU A 132 20.02 9.46 12.09
CA LEU A 132 19.72 8.99 13.42
C LEU A 132 20.03 10.17 14.35
N PRO A 133 19.11 10.58 15.22
CA PRO A 133 19.34 11.70 16.12
C PRO A 133 20.72 11.56 16.76
N GLU A 134 21.44 12.67 16.86
CA GLU A 134 22.80 12.67 17.37
C GLU A 134 22.81 12.07 18.79
N GLY A 135 23.49 10.93 18.95
CA GLY A 135 23.51 10.16 20.20
C GLY A 135 22.83 8.79 20.17
N VAL A 136 22.18 8.36 19.08
CA VAL A 136 21.68 6.97 18.96
C VAL A 136 22.86 6.00 18.84
N LYS A 137 22.92 5.01 19.75
CA LYS A 137 23.97 3.97 19.77
C LYS A 137 23.53 2.65 19.15
N PHE A 138 22.23 2.33 19.22
CA PHE A 138 21.67 1.07 18.79
C PHE A 138 20.32 1.32 18.12
N GLU A 139 20.04 0.57 17.06
CA GLU A 139 18.77 0.55 16.34
C GLU A 139 18.14 -0.84 16.45
N MET A 140 16.83 -0.90 16.66
CA MET A 140 16.08 -2.16 16.70
C MET A 140 15.17 -2.26 15.49
N HIS A 141 15.38 -3.31 14.70
CA HIS A 141 14.49 -3.67 13.60
C HIS A 141 13.42 -4.64 14.11
N THR A 142 12.19 -4.14 14.25
CA THR A 142 11.04 -4.90 14.75
C THR A 142 9.81 -4.60 13.90
N LEU A 143 8.78 -5.43 14.00
CA LEU A 143 7.45 -5.07 13.53
C LEU A 143 6.93 -3.82 14.25
N PRO A 144 6.01 -3.06 13.62
CA PRO A 144 5.46 -1.84 14.22
C PRO A 144 4.90 -2.09 15.61
N VAL A 145 5.37 -1.31 16.59
CA VAL A 145 4.91 -1.40 17.97
C VAL A 145 3.69 -0.50 18.14
N ASP A 146 2.58 -1.08 18.61
CA ASP A 146 1.40 -0.31 19.00
C ASP A 146 1.71 0.45 20.29
N GLY A 147 1.77 1.79 20.20
CA GLY A 147 2.03 2.67 21.33
C GLY A 147 1.03 2.50 22.48
N ASN A 148 -0.20 2.06 22.18
CA ASN A 148 -1.23 1.79 23.21
C ASN A 148 -0.96 0.51 24.01
N LYS A 149 0.01 -0.30 23.58
CA LYS A 149 0.39 -1.57 24.22
C LYS A 149 1.72 -1.50 24.94
N VAL A 150 2.34 -0.32 24.98
CA VAL A 150 3.57 -0.08 25.75
C VAL A 150 3.16 0.27 27.18
N PRO A 151 3.48 -0.57 28.18
CA PRO A 151 3.17 -0.26 29.56
C PRO A 151 4.15 0.80 30.10
N ASP A 152 3.64 1.68 30.97
CA ASP A 152 4.44 2.71 31.61
C ASP A 152 5.46 2.09 32.60
N GLY A 153 6.73 2.02 32.18
CA GLY A 153 7.87 2.01 33.10
C GLY A 153 8.63 0.70 33.35
N ASP A 154 8.16 -0.48 32.95
CA ASP A 154 8.87 -1.76 33.23
C ASP A 154 9.56 -2.38 31.98
N GLY A 155 9.10 -2.02 30.78
CA GLY A 155 9.62 -2.58 29.54
C GLY A 155 8.57 -2.67 28.45
N LEU A 156 8.94 -3.14 27.27
CA LEU A 156 8.02 -3.31 26.16
C LEU A 156 8.23 -4.64 25.43
N TYR A 157 7.15 -5.16 24.87
CA TYR A 157 7.20 -6.35 24.02
C TYR A 157 7.33 -5.91 22.56
N VAL A 158 8.40 -6.38 21.91
CA VAL A 158 8.59 -6.23 20.48
C VAL A 158 8.50 -7.56 19.78
N TYR A 159 8.22 -7.50 18.48
CA TYR A 159 8.07 -8.68 17.65
C TYR A 159 9.01 -8.56 16.47
N VAL A 160 9.76 -9.62 16.18
CA VAL A 160 10.65 -9.69 15.02
C VAL A 160 10.08 -10.72 14.05
N ASN A 161 9.98 -10.36 12.77
CA ASN A 161 9.48 -11.28 11.75
C ASN A 161 10.42 -12.49 11.64
N THR A 162 9.84 -13.69 11.61
CA THR A 162 10.61 -14.93 11.39
C THR A 162 11.22 -15.04 9.99
N ASP A 163 10.74 -14.27 9.02
CA ASP A 163 11.33 -14.22 7.67
C ASP A 163 12.64 -13.42 7.63
N ASP A 164 12.95 -12.66 8.68
CA ASP A 164 14.25 -11.99 8.80
C ASP A 164 15.36 -13.05 8.81
N PRO A 165 16.40 -12.93 7.94
CA PRO A 165 17.54 -13.85 7.93
C PRO A 165 18.18 -14.11 9.31
N ARG A 166 18.09 -13.14 10.23
CA ARG A 166 18.60 -13.24 11.60
C ARG A 166 17.81 -14.21 12.47
N GLU A 167 16.50 -14.32 12.22
CA GLU A 167 15.59 -15.18 12.99
C GLU A 167 15.26 -16.49 12.29
N SER A 168 15.26 -16.51 10.95
CA SER A 168 14.81 -17.65 10.13
C SER A 168 15.54 -18.96 10.45
N SER A 169 16.83 -18.88 10.79
CA SER A 169 17.65 -20.05 11.14
C SER A 169 17.37 -20.62 12.53
N ASN A 170 16.72 -19.85 13.42
CA ASN A 170 16.54 -20.19 14.83
C ASN A 170 15.14 -20.74 15.16
N ILE A 171 14.28 -20.91 14.17
CA ILE A 171 12.87 -21.28 14.38
C ILE A 171 12.75 -22.80 14.59
N PRO A 172 12.16 -23.27 15.70
CA PRO A 172 11.86 -24.68 15.86
C PRO A 172 10.87 -25.16 14.80
N ARG A 173 11.16 -26.30 14.16
CA ARG A 173 10.28 -26.91 13.15
C ARG A 173 8.84 -27.11 13.63
N ALA A 174 8.67 -27.42 14.93
CA ALA A 174 7.36 -27.58 15.54
C ALA A 174 6.51 -26.30 15.49
N VAL A 175 7.13 -25.13 15.68
CA VAL A 175 6.45 -23.83 15.64
C VAL A 175 6.01 -23.50 14.23
N LEU A 176 6.89 -23.70 13.24
CA LEU A 176 6.57 -23.47 11.83
C LEU A 176 5.42 -24.39 11.36
N MET A 177 5.47 -25.66 11.73
CA MET A 177 4.38 -26.61 11.44
C MET A 177 3.08 -26.21 12.13
N ALA A 178 3.13 -25.73 13.39
CA ALA A 178 1.96 -25.28 14.12
C ALA A 178 1.34 -24.03 13.46
N ALA A 179 2.15 -23.09 12.98
CA ALA A 179 1.67 -21.90 12.27
C ALA A 179 0.94 -22.27 10.97
N VAL A 180 1.53 -23.17 10.16
CA VAL A 180 0.91 -23.67 8.93
C VAL A 180 -0.40 -24.42 9.23
N GLN A 181 -0.40 -25.29 10.24
CA GLN A 181 -1.61 -26.03 10.63
C GLN A 181 -2.70 -25.10 11.16
N ARG A 182 -2.33 -24.04 11.88
CA ARG A 182 -3.27 -23.04 12.39
C ARG A 182 -3.94 -22.30 11.24
N SER A 183 -3.18 -21.84 10.26
CA SER A 183 -3.72 -21.19 9.06
C SER A 183 -4.71 -22.10 8.33
N LYS A 184 -4.35 -23.38 8.14
CA LYS A 184 -5.27 -24.41 7.57
C LYS A 184 -6.53 -24.58 8.41
N ALA A 185 -6.41 -24.62 9.74
CA ALA A 185 -7.57 -24.75 10.63
C ALA A 185 -8.50 -23.53 10.55
N ARG A 186 -7.96 -22.31 10.46
CA ARG A 186 -8.77 -21.09 10.24
C ARG A 186 -9.47 -21.10 8.88
N ALA A 187 -8.79 -21.54 7.82
CA ALA A 187 -9.39 -21.68 6.49
C ALA A 187 -10.57 -22.68 6.49
N MET A 188 -10.47 -23.76 7.28
CA MET A 188 -11.55 -24.72 7.50
C MET A 188 -12.59 -24.28 8.55
N LYS A 189 -12.50 -23.04 9.07
CA LYS A 189 -13.34 -22.50 10.15
C LYS A 189 -13.32 -23.33 11.45
N ASN A 190 -12.28 -24.12 11.65
CA ASN A 190 -12.05 -24.88 12.88
C ASN A 190 -11.27 -24.02 13.88
N TYR A 191 -11.98 -23.11 14.53
CA TYR A 191 -11.38 -22.14 15.45
C TYR A 191 -10.83 -22.79 16.73
N ALA A 192 -11.46 -23.84 17.25
CA ALA A 192 -10.97 -24.54 18.44
C ALA A 192 -9.54 -25.09 18.23
N ARG A 193 -9.32 -25.78 17.11
CA ARG A 193 -7.99 -26.30 16.75
C ARG A 193 -6.99 -25.17 16.47
N ALA A 194 -7.44 -24.09 15.84
CA ALA A 194 -6.58 -22.93 15.59
C ALA A 194 -6.12 -22.26 16.90
N ASP A 195 -6.99 -22.17 17.91
CA ASP A 195 -6.68 -21.59 19.21
C ASP A 195 -5.76 -22.48 20.05
N GLU A 196 -5.91 -23.80 19.99
CA GLU A 196 -4.95 -24.74 20.59
C GLU A 196 -3.56 -24.60 19.99
N LEU A 197 -3.47 -24.53 18.66
CA LEU A 197 -2.20 -24.32 17.97
C LEU A 197 -1.60 -22.95 18.29
N ARG A 198 -2.44 -21.91 18.41
CA ARG A 198 -2.00 -20.58 18.84
C ARG A 198 -1.36 -20.62 20.23
N LYS A 199 -1.96 -21.35 21.19
CA LYS A 199 -1.39 -21.48 22.54
C LYS A 199 0.00 -22.14 22.51
N LYS A 200 0.16 -23.22 21.74
CA LYS A 200 1.46 -23.90 21.58
C LYS A 200 2.54 -22.98 20.99
N ILE A 201 2.17 -22.14 20.04
CA ILE A 201 3.07 -21.15 19.44
C ILE A 201 3.50 -20.11 20.50
N ILE A 202 2.55 -19.59 21.29
CA ILE A 202 2.80 -18.64 22.38
C ILE A 202 3.71 -19.24 23.46
N GLU A 203 3.44 -20.48 23.87
CA GLU A 203 4.27 -21.19 24.86
C GLU A 203 5.72 -21.38 24.38
N SER A 204 5.94 -21.39 23.08
CA SER A 204 7.28 -21.49 22.47
C SER A 204 7.99 -20.14 22.33
N GLY A 205 7.39 -19.03 22.79
CA GLY A 205 7.95 -17.68 22.67
C GLY A 205 7.73 -17.01 21.30
N TYR A 206 6.79 -17.54 20.51
CA TYR A 206 6.41 -17.00 19.21
C TYR A 206 4.97 -16.52 19.23
N ARG A 207 4.62 -15.66 18.28
CA ARG A 207 3.27 -15.13 18.15
C ARG A 207 2.88 -15.04 16.69
N VAL A 208 1.62 -15.34 16.39
CA VAL A 208 1.04 -15.03 15.08
C VAL A 208 0.36 -13.68 15.21
N ILE A 209 0.79 -12.73 14.39
CA ILE A 209 0.33 -11.34 14.36
C ILE A 209 -0.38 -11.10 13.04
N ASP A 210 -1.59 -10.56 13.12
CA ASP A 210 -2.33 -10.16 11.93
C ASP A 210 -1.88 -8.73 11.56
N PHE A 211 -1.12 -8.57 10.49
CA PHE A 211 -0.62 -7.28 10.00
C PHE A 211 -0.93 -7.14 8.51
N GLN A 212 -1.54 -6.02 8.10
CA GLN A 212 -1.93 -5.77 6.70
C GLN A 212 -2.77 -6.89 6.04
N ASN A 213 -3.62 -7.58 6.81
CA ASN A 213 -4.41 -8.77 6.42
C ASN A 213 -3.60 -10.05 6.17
N GLU A 214 -2.32 -10.06 6.53
CA GLU A 214 -1.46 -11.24 6.48
C GLU A 214 -1.16 -11.75 7.91
N GLU A 215 -1.11 -13.07 8.07
CA GLU A 215 -0.72 -13.70 9.34
C GLU A 215 0.80 -13.86 9.35
N ILE A 216 1.50 -13.02 10.11
CA ILE A 216 2.95 -13.06 10.26
C ILE A 216 3.31 -13.87 11.50
N LEU A 217 4.16 -14.88 11.35
CA LEU A 217 4.81 -15.52 12.48
C LEU A 217 5.96 -14.63 12.95
N ALA A 218 5.97 -14.30 14.24
CA ALA A 218 6.97 -13.42 14.80
C ALA A 218 7.51 -13.98 16.12
N ARG A 219 8.77 -13.70 16.41
CA ARG A 219 9.38 -14.00 17.70
C ARG A 219 9.11 -12.86 18.68
N GLU A 220 8.69 -13.19 19.88
CA GLU A 220 8.40 -12.22 20.93
C GLU A 220 9.65 -11.95 21.77
N TYR A 221 9.99 -10.67 21.92
CA TYR A 221 11.11 -10.19 22.73
C TYR A 221 10.61 -9.19 23.77
N ARG A 222 11.03 -9.37 25.02
CA ARG A 222 10.77 -8.41 26.10
C ARG A 222 12.01 -7.55 26.33
N ILE A 223 11.90 -6.26 26.04
CA ILE A 223 12.91 -5.26 26.35
C ILE A 223 12.60 -4.70 27.72
N ARG A 224 13.61 -4.58 28.59
CA ARG A 224 13.48 -3.88 29.88
C ARG A 224 14.24 -2.57 29.81
N LEU A 225 13.57 -1.50 30.21
CA LEU A 225 14.15 -0.16 30.29
C LEU A 225 14.63 0.01 31.75
N ARG A 226 15.93 -0.07 31.97
CA ARG A 226 16.57 0.13 33.28
C ARG A 226 17.68 1.16 33.16
#